data_AF-A0A257H1N7-F1
#
_entry.id   AF-A0A257H1N7-F1
#
_cell.length_a   1.000
_cell.length_b   1.000
_cell.length_c   1.000
_cell.angle_alpha   90.00
_cell.angle_beta   90.00
_cell.angle_gamma   90.00
#
_symmetry.space_group_name_H-M   'P 1'
#
loop_
_entity.id
_entity.type
_entity.pdbx_description
1 polymer ?
#
loop_
_entity_poly.entity_id
_entity_poly.type
_entity_poly.pdbx_seq_one_letter_code
_entity_poly.pdbx_strand_id
1 'polypeptide(L)'
;MSALGPNPYRLSHGPSGPLWWATGLAALAAAASVGCAASARAPVKTDSPPPLPTAAADLVCARDGQGQPQTLALDQSCYALVRAADWFSPTPLRVQPGWVVKVSVPPGQRWYDADRVNIAPEGDEGNVVMRLFSGWKRHAQHPYFALMATVVNCAPVAGDKPGLRPCQQAEGSRAERVTRPTEVLSITAAGELAFYVNDAVLPWGWPSAFYGNNQGQIWVRLTMRRAAT
;
A
#
# COMPACT_ATOMS: atom_id res chain seq x y z
N MET A 1 31.94 10.15 -48.09
CA MET A 1 33.19 10.89 -48.40
C MET A 1 33.20 12.16 -47.56
N SER A 2 34.37 12.54 -47.04
CA SER A 2 34.66 13.62 -46.05
C SER A 2 34.29 13.23 -44.59
N ALA A 3 35.17 12.87 -43.64
CA ALA A 3 36.54 13.23 -43.22
C ALA A 3 36.61 14.32 -42.11
N LEU A 4 37.37 13.99 -41.05
CA LEU A 4 37.99 14.84 -40.01
C LEU A 4 37.03 15.35 -38.90
N GLY A 5 37.12 15.06 -37.59
CA GLY A 5 38.23 14.72 -36.69
C GLY A 5 38.53 15.92 -35.77
N PRO A 6 38.52 15.81 -34.42
CA PRO A 6 39.16 16.80 -33.58
C PRO A 6 40.43 16.28 -32.90
N ASN A 7 41.40 17.19 -32.92
CA ASN A 7 42.79 17.15 -32.47
C ASN A 7 42.91 17.08 -30.91
N PRO A 8 44.05 16.60 -30.38
CA PRO A 8 44.33 16.49 -28.96
C PRO A 8 44.96 17.78 -28.43
N TYR A 9 44.59 18.21 -27.22
CA TYR A 9 45.38 19.19 -26.48
C TYR A 9 46.35 18.47 -25.55
N ARG A 10 47.61 18.55 -25.97
CA ARG A 10 48.84 18.25 -25.26
C ARG A 10 49.23 19.48 -24.45
N LEU A 11 49.49 19.35 -23.16
CA LEU A 11 50.34 20.29 -22.41
C LEU A 11 51.33 19.50 -21.58
N SER A 12 52.59 19.86 -21.74
CA SER A 12 53.79 19.26 -21.19
C SER A 12 54.35 20.07 -20.02
N HIS A 13 55.27 19.41 -19.32
CA HIS A 13 56.32 19.91 -18.42
C HIS A 13 55.99 20.00 -16.91
N GLY A 14 56.71 19.16 -16.16
CA GLY A 14 56.82 19.20 -14.70
C GLY A 14 57.81 20.26 -14.21
N PRO A 15 58.27 20.11 -12.96
CA PRO A 15 59.72 20.07 -12.76
C PRO A 15 60.16 18.94 -11.80
N SER A 16 61.47 18.72 -11.85
CA SER A 16 62.26 17.62 -11.33
C SER A 16 62.96 17.92 -9.99
N GLY A 17 62.82 16.99 -9.03
CA GLY A 17 63.83 16.55 -8.04
C GLY A 17 63.96 17.30 -6.69
N PRO A 18 64.70 16.77 -5.68
CA PRO A 18 65.26 15.41 -5.51
C PRO A 18 64.95 14.70 -4.15
N LEU A 19 65.26 13.40 -4.14
CA LEU A 19 65.23 12.37 -3.07
C LEU A 19 65.91 12.74 -1.74
N TRP A 20 65.36 12.30 -0.58
CA TRP A 20 66.12 11.66 0.53
C TRP A 20 65.23 10.71 1.39
N TRP A 21 65.62 9.42 1.39
CA TRP A 21 65.52 8.31 2.36
C TRP A 21 64.52 8.30 3.55
N ALA A 22 63.72 7.23 3.64
CA ALA A 22 63.59 6.42 4.87
C ALA A 22 62.95 5.05 4.58
N THR A 23 63.76 4.00 4.70
CA THR A 23 63.35 2.60 4.81
C THR A 23 62.60 2.36 6.11
N GLY A 24 61.41 1.77 6.01
CA GLY A 24 60.62 1.29 7.16
C GLY A 24 59.73 0.13 6.75
N LEU A 25 60.26 -1.09 6.86
CA LEU A 25 59.49 -2.33 6.84
C LEU A 25 58.62 -2.40 8.10
N ALA A 26 57.30 -2.31 7.93
CA ALA A 26 56.34 -2.83 8.89
C ALA A 26 55.12 -3.37 8.13
N ALA A 27 55.17 -4.65 7.81
CA ALA A 27 54.01 -5.42 7.40
C ALA A 27 53.06 -5.55 8.59
N LEU A 28 51.81 -5.12 8.44
CA LEU A 28 50.72 -5.49 9.35
C LEU A 28 49.43 -5.65 8.56
N ALA A 29 49.11 -6.93 8.34
CA ALA A 29 47.81 -7.55 8.13
C ALA A 29 46.72 -6.69 7.45
N ALA A 30 46.57 -6.90 6.14
CA ALA A 30 45.28 -6.77 5.49
C ALA A 30 44.31 -7.79 6.12
N ALA A 31 43.57 -7.36 7.15
CA ALA A 31 42.37 -8.06 7.56
C ALA A 31 41.33 -7.84 6.46
N ALA A 32 41.33 -8.76 5.48
CA ALA A 32 40.20 -8.95 4.59
C ALA A 32 39.02 -9.42 5.46
N SER A 33 38.27 -8.47 6.01
CA SER A 33 36.88 -8.69 6.33
C SER A 33 36.15 -8.91 5.02
N VAL A 34 36.17 -10.15 4.55
CA VAL A 34 35.15 -10.68 3.65
C VAL A 34 33.87 -10.75 4.48
N GLY A 35 33.36 -9.57 4.84
CA GLY A 35 31.99 -9.44 5.25
C GLY A 35 31.19 -9.91 4.05
N CYS A 36 30.41 -10.97 4.23
CA CYS A 36 29.24 -11.15 3.40
C CYS A 36 28.48 -9.82 3.45
N ALA A 37 28.69 -8.97 2.45
CA ALA A 37 27.74 -7.95 2.09
C ALA A 37 26.52 -8.77 1.70
N ALA A 38 25.66 -9.06 2.68
CA ALA A 38 24.30 -9.40 2.41
C ALA A 38 23.79 -8.20 1.63
N SER A 39 23.84 -8.28 0.29
CA SER A 39 23.08 -7.39 -0.56
C SER A 39 21.66 -7.54 -0.06
N ALA A 40 21.23 -6.59 0.77
CA ALA A 40 19.86 -6.46 1.19
C ALA A 40 19.12 -6.28 -0.12
N ARG A 41 18.58 -7.39 -0.63
CA ARG A 41 17.85 -7.39 -1.88
C ARG A 41 16.68 -6.46 -1.62
N ALA A 42 16.63 -5.34 -2.34
CA ALA A 42 15.49 -4.45 -2.26
C ALA A 42 14.24 -5.33 -2.42
N PRO A 43 13.27 -5.27 -1.49
CA PRO A 43 12.10 -6.12 -1.57
C PRO A 43 11.45 -5.89 -2.94
N VAL A 44 11.25 -6.97 -3.69
CA VAL A 44 10.52 -6.89 -4.96
C VAL A 44 9.09 -6.54 -4.59
N LYS A 45 8.63 -5.36 -5.02
CA LYS A 45 7.25 -4.92 -4.83
C LYS A 45 6.36 -5.93 -5.54
N THR A 46 5.70 -6.75 -4.74
CA THR A 46 4.84 -7.82 -5.21
C THR A 46 3.52 -7.70 -4.48
N ASP A 47 2.46 -7.89 -5.24
CA ASP A 47 1.11 -8.01 -4.72
C ASP A 47 1.02 -9.17 -3.74
N SER A 48 0.23 -9.01 -2.66
CA SER A 48 -0.04 -10.13 -1.79
C SER A 48 -0.80 -11.19 -2.60
N PRO A 49 -0.36 -12.46 -2.59
CA PRO A 49 -1.06 -13.51 -3.31
C PRO A 49 -2.47 -13.68 -2.72
N PRO A 50 -3.43 -14.16 -3.52
CA PRO A 50 -4.73 -14.55 -2.97
C PRO A 50 -4.54 -15.57 -1.84
N PRO A 51 -5.36 -15.51 -0.78
CA PRO A 51 -5.19 -16.33 0.43
C PRO A 51 -5.34 -17.84 0.21
N LEU A 52 -5.68 -18.27 -1.01
CA LEU A 52 -5.65 -19.65 -1.48
C LEU A 52 -5.06 -19.67 -2.91
N PRO A 53 -4.26 -20.68 -3.31
CA PRO A 53 -3.59 -20.76 -4.62
C PRO A 53 -4.54 -20.61 -5.82
N THR A 54 -5.80 -20.95 -5.57
CA THR A 54 -6.99 -20.69 -6.37
C THR A 54 -8.08 -20.47 -5.35
N ALA A 55 -8.23 -19.26 -4.80
CA ALA A 55 -9.51 -18.90 -4.22
C ALA A 55 -10.52 -19.19 -5.33
N ALA A 56 -11.32 -20.24 -5.18
CA ALA A 56 -12.34 -20.52 -6.15
C ALA A 56 -13.15 -19.22 -6.30
N ALA A 57 -13.46 -18.83 -7.54
CA ALA A 57 -13.99 -17.50 -7.83
C ALA A 57 -15.27 -17.17 -7.02
N ASP A 58 -15.93 -18.21 -6.50
CA ASP A 58 -17.05 -18.20 -5.57
C ASP A 58 -16.72 -17.68 -4.15
N LEU A 59 -15.46 -17.71 -3.73
CA LEU A 59 -15.01 -17.16 -2.45
C LEU A 59 -14.65 -15.68 -2.52
N VAL A 60 -14.43 -15.12 -3.71
CA VAL A 60 -14.22 -13.69 -3.89
C VAL A 60 -15.57 -12.99 -3.86
N CYS A 61 -15.66 -11.85 -3.18
CA CYS A 61 -16.88 -11.07 -3.17
C CYS A 61 -17.24 -10.70 -4.60
N ALA A 62 -18.36 -11.22 -5.09
CA ALA A 62 -18.82 -11.01 -6.45
C ALA A 62 -20.01 -10.06 -6.49
N ARG A 63 -20.27 -9.48 -7.65
CA ARG A 63 -21.58 -8.86 -7.94
C ARG A 63 -22.59 -9.97 -8.25
N ASP A 64 -23.88 -9.68 -8.14
CA ASP A 64 -24.92 -10.61 -8.59
C ASP A 64 -24.90 -10.80 -10.12
N GLY A 65 -25.79 -11.65 -10.64
CA GLY A 65 -25.91 -11.92 -12.08
C GLY A 65 -26.25 -10.70 -12.94
N GLN A 66 -26.59 -9.57 -12.32
CA GLN A 66 -26.93 -8.29 -12.93
C GLN A 66 -25.82 -7.24 -12.71
N GLY A 67 -24.67 -7.62 -12.16
CA GLY A 67 -23.58 -6.71 -11.89
C GLY A 67 -23.83 -5.76 -10.72
N GLN A 68 -24.83 -6.03 -9.86
CA GLN A 68 -25.10 -5.23 -8.67
C GLN A 68 -24.35 -5.76 -7.45
N PRO A 69 -24.01 -4.88 -6.48
CA PRO A 69 -23.47 -5.33 -5.20
C PRO A 69 -24.50 -6.20 -4.47
N GLN A 70 -24.04 -7.31 -3.88
CA GLN A 70 -24.89 -8.28 -3.21
C GLN A 70 -24.85 -8.12 -1.69
N THR A 71 -25.88 -8.62 -1.02
CA THR A 71 -25.90 -8.82 0.43
C THR A 71 -25.45 -10.25 0.73
N LEU A 72 -24.49 -10.42 1.64
CA LEU A 72 -24.19 -11.74 2.19
C LEU A 72 -25.22 -12.13 3.25
N ALA A 73 -25.61 -13.41 3.27
CA ALA A 73 -26.40 -13.94 4.38
C ALA A 73 -25.55 -13.99 5.68
N LEU A 74 -26.22 -14.13 6.83
CA LEU A 74 -25.55 -14.26 8.12
C LEU A 74 -24.54 -15.43 8.10
N ASP A 75 -23.37 -15.19 8.70
CA ASP A 75 -22.24 -16.11 8.79
C ASP A 75 -21.62 -16.53 7.44
N GLN A 76 -22.12 -16.02 6.30
CA GLN A 76 -21.43 -16.15 5.02
C GLN A 76 -20.22 -15.23 4.96
N SER A 77 -19.21 -15.68 4.21
CA SER A 77 -17.97 -14.96 4.04
C SER A 77 -17.50 -14.89 2.60
N CYS A 78 -16.86 -13.79 2.24
CA CYS A 78 -16.15 -13.64 0.97
C CYS A 78 -14.85 -12.85 1.17
N TYR A 79 -13.94 -12.94 0.19
CA TYR A 79 -12.70 -12.20 0.14
C TYR A 79 -12.84 -11.00 -0.78
N ALA A 80 -12.50 -9.82 -0.30
CA ALA A 80 -12.41 -8.61 -1.10
C ALA A 80 -10.95 -8.20 -1.30
N LEU A 81 -10.65 -7.70 -2.50
CA LEU A 81 -9.36 -7.12 -2.83
C LEU A 81 -9.33 -5.65 -2.41
N VAL A 82 -8.24 -5.23 -1.79
CA VAL A 82 -7.97 -3.84 -1.44
C VAL A 82 -6.63 -3.47 -2.08
N ARG A 83 -6.55 -2.31 -2.73
CA ARG A 83 -5.32 -1.84 -3.41
C ARG A 83 -4.83 -0.57 -2.76
N ALA A 84 -3.50 -0.44 -2.60
CA ALA A 84 -2.92 0.71 -1.91
C ALA A 84 -3.10 2.03 -2.68
N ALA A 85 -3.16 1.94 -4.01
CA ALA A 85 -3.31 3.08 -4.90
C ALA A 85 -4.77 3.57 -5.02
N ASP A 86 -5.74 2.80 -4.55
CA ASP A 86 -7.15 3.17 -4.69
C ASP A 86 -7.54 4.20 -3.63
N TRP A 87 -8.25 5.25 -4.05
CA TRP A 87 -8.90 6.18 -3.11
C TRP A 87 -9.97 5.48 -2.27
N PHE A 88 -10.70 4.56 -2.90
CA PHE A 88 -11.56 3.57 -2.27
C PHE A 88 -11.44 2.28 -3.08
N SER A 89 -11.23 1.15 -2.43
CA SER A 89 -11.48 -0.18 -2.99
C SER A 89 -12.87 -0.64 -2.55
N PRO A 90 -13.95 -0.28 -3.27
CA PRO A 90 -15.29 -0.72 -2.94
C PRO A 90 -15.40 -2.23 -3.17
N THR A 91 -15.97 -2.91 -2.19
CA THR A 91 -16.29 -4.32 -2.28
C THR A 91 -17.66 -4.48 -2.93
N PRO A 92 -17.92 -5.58 -3.65
CA PRO A 92 -19.27 -5.92 -4.12
C PRO A 92 -20.28 -6.24 -3.01
N LEU A 93 -19.99 -5.93 -1.74
CA LEU A 93 -20.87 -6.16 -0.61
C LEU A 93 -21.71 -4.91 -0.32
N ARG A 94 -23.04 -5.05 -0.40
CA ARG A 94 -23.98 -4.05 0.10
C ARG A 94 -24.26 -4.28 1.57
N VAL A 95 -24.24 -3.21 2.36
CA VAL A 95 -24.48 -3.22 3.81
C VAL A 95 -25.58 -2.22 4.19
N GLN A 96 -26.14 -2.40 5.38
CA GLN A 96 -27.20 -1.55 5.95
C GLN A 96 -26.85 -1.11 7.38
N PRO A 97 -27.39 0.03 7.85
CA PRO A 97 -27.24 0.46 9.24
C PRO A 97 -27.67 -0.63 10.23
N GLY A 98 -26.93 -0.78 11.33
CA GLY A 98 -27.17 -1.78 12.36
C GLY A 98 -26.59 -3.17 12.06
N TRP A 99 -26.03 -3.38 10.86
CA TRP A 99 -25.31 -4.62 10.57
C TRP A 99 -23.95 -4.66 11.23
N VAL A 100 -23.46 -5.87 11.46
CA VAL A 100 -22.12 -6.11 12.00
C VAL A 100 -21.33 -6.94 11.00
N VAL A 101 -20.12 -6.47 10.67
CA VAL A 101 -19.22 -7.14 9.75
C VAL A 101 -17.94 -7.50 10.48
N LYS A 102 -17.59 -8.79 10.50
CA LYS A 102 -16.26 -9.24 10.91
C LYS A 102 -15.33 -9.10 9.71
N VAL A 103 -14.25 -8.35 9.90
CA VAL A 103 -13.15 -8.19 8.94
C VAL A 103 -11.98 -9.02 9.44
N SER A 104 -11.35 -9.80 8.56
CA SER A 104 -10.13 -10.54 8.89
C SER A 104 -9.10 -10.37 7.80
N VAL A 105 -7.88 -10.00 8.18
CA VAL A 105 -6.75 -9.80 7.28
C VAL A 105 -5.80 -10.98 7.45
N PRO A 106 -5.65 -11.86 6.45
CA PRO A 106 -4.63 -12.89 6.44
C PRO A 106 -3.24 -12.32 6.78
N PRO A 107 -2.41 -13.07 7.53
CA PRO A 107 -1.12 -12.57 8.01
C PRO A 107 -0.11 -12.39 6.86
N GLY A 108 0.84 -11.47 7.07
CA GLY A 108 2.00 -11.29 6.17
C GLY A 108 1.72 -10.45 4.92
N GLN A 109 0.51 -9.90 4.77
CA GLN A 109 0.13 -9.04 3.67
C GLN A 109 0.70 -7.62 3.82
N ARG A 110 1.04 -7.00 2.68
CA ARG A 110 1.88 -5.79 2.65
C ARG A 110 1.37 -4.75 1.66
N TRP A 111 1.64 -3.51 2.00
CA TRP A 111 1.54 -2.34 1.14
C TRP A 111 2.93 -1.72 0.94
N TYR A 112 3.05 -0.86 -0.07
CA TYR A 112 4.28 -0.14 -0.34
C TYR A 112 4.01 1.36 -0.53
N ASP A 113 4.76 2.19 0.20
CA ASP A 113 4.91 3.63 -0.03
C ASP A 113 6.23 3.87 -0.76
N ALA A 114 6.20 4.08 -2.07
CA ALA A 114 7.41 3.97 -2.89
C ALA A 114 8.16 2.66 -2.54
N ASP A 115 9.33 2.71 -1.90
CA ASP A 115 10.13 1.54 -1.52
C ASP A 115 9.94 1.07 -0.06
N ARG A 116 9.16 1.78 0.76
CA ARG A 116 8.90 1.41 2.15
C ARG A 116 7.80 0.35 2.22
N VAL A 117 8.09 -0.73 2.93
CA VAL A 117 7.12 -1.80 3.22
C VAL A 117 6.29 -1.41 4.44
N ASN A 118 4.96 -1.51 4.32
CA ASN A 118 4.03 -1.35 5.43
C ASN A 118 3.23 -2.66 5.62
N ILE A 119 3.06 -3.10 6.87
CA ILE A 119 2.33 -4.33 7.20
C ILE A 119 0.86 -3.99 7.45
N ALA A 120 -0.04 -4.77 6.83
CA ALA A 120 -1.47 -4.65 7.04
C ALA A 120 -1.96 -5.54 8.20
N PRO A 121 -3.03 -5.15 8.91
CA PRO A 121 -3.82 -3.91 8.75
C PRO A 121 -3.29 -2.69 9.53
N GLU A 122 -2.27 -2.87 10.37
CA GLU A 122 -1.95 -1.90 11.42
C GLU A 122 -1.41 -0.57 10.89
N GLY A 123 -0.61 -0.61 9.82
CA GLY A 123 0.10 0.57 9.31
C GLY A 123 1.39 0.87 10.08
N ASP A 124 1.92 2.08 9.89
CA ASP A 124 3.20 2.55 10.43
C ASP A 124 3.08 4.03 10.86
N GLU A 125 3.83 4.45 11.86
CA GLU A 125 3.92 5.83 12.34
C GLU A 125 4.57 6.77 11.32
N GLY A 126 5.24 6.23 10.30
CA GLY A 126 5.95 7.02 9.30
C GLY A 126 7.36 7.41 9.78
N ASN A 127 8.14 8.03 8.88
CA ASN A 127 9.49 8.51 9.20
C ASN A 127 9.41 9.92 9.84
N VAL A 128 10.55 10.51 10.22
CA VAL A 128 10.60 11.84 10.85
C VAL A 128 9.88 12.90 10.00
N VAL A 129 10.07 12.87 8.68
CA VAL A 129 9.45 13.82 7.74
C VAL A 129 7.94 13.62 7.70
N MET A 130 7.49 12.37 7.54
CA MET A 130 6.05 12.03 7.54
C MET A 130 5.38 12.43 8.86
N ARG A 131 6.06 12.25 10.00
CA ARG A 131 5.54 12.67 11.31
C ARG A 131 5.43 14.19 11.44
N LEU A 132 6.37 14.95 10.86
CA LEU A 132 6.28 16.41 10.80
C LEU A 132 5.05 16.88 10.00
N PHE A 133 4.66 16.11 8.98
CA PHE A 133 3.48 16.36 8.14
C PHE A 133 2.30 15.44 8.46
N SER A 134 2.18 14.95 9.70
CA SER A 134 1.10 14.03 10.10
C SER A 134 -0.30 14.62 9.93
N GLY A 135 -0.42 15.94 9.95
CA GLY A 135 -1.67 16.67 9.67
C GLY A 135 -2.14 16.53 8.23
N TRP A 136 -1.31 16.03 7.32
CA TRP A 136 -1.68 15.73 5.94
C TRP A 136 -2.22 14.32 5.75
N LYS A 137 -2.22 13.46 6.77
CA LYS A 137 -2.90 12.16 6.66
C LYS A 137 -4.38 12.37 6.39
N ARG A 138 -4.96 11.52 5.53
CA ARG A 138 -6.40 11.46 5.32
C ARG A 138 -7.17 11.34 6.63
N HIS A 139 -6.62 10.58 7.57
CA HIS A 139 -7.06 10.51 8.97
C HIS A 139 -5.88 10.77 9.91
N ALA A 140 -5.80 12.01 10.41
CA ALA A 140 -4.70 12.51 11.24
C ALA A 140 -4.44 11.66 12.51
N GLN A 141 -5.49 11.08 13.07
CA GLN A 141 -5.49 10.28 14.30
C GLN A 141 -5.09 8.80 14.09
N HIS A 142 -4.85 8.37 12.86
CA HIS A 142 -4.50 6.98 12.55
C HIS A 142 -3.11 6.87 11.90
N PRO A 143 -2.40 5.74 12.04
CA PRO A 143 -1.09 5.55 11.40
C PRO A 143 -1.16 5.66 9.88
N TYR A 144 -0.03 5.99 9.26
CA TYR A 144 0.13 5.87 7.81
C TYR A 144 -0.05 4.40 7.41
N PHE A 145 -0.63 4.15 6.24
CA PHE A 145 -0.90 2.83 5.71
C PHE A 145 -1.80 1.92 6.55
N ALA A 146 -2.45 2.45 7.59
CA ALA A 146 -3.46 1.72 8.32
C ALA A 146 -4.63 1.38 7.38
N LEU A 147 -5.17 0.16 7.52
CA LEU A 147 -6.35 -0.26 6.79
C LEU A 147 -7.58 0.45 7.39
N MET A 148 -8.26 1.20 6.55
CA MET A 148 -9.50 1.90 6.87
C MET A 148 -10.67 1.20 6.19
N ALA A 149 -11.83 1.23 6.84
CA ALA A 149 -13.10 0.77 6.33
C ALA A 149 -14.11 1.91 6.36
N THR A 150 -15.00 1.97 5.38
CA THR A 150 -16.13 2.92 5.35
C THR A 150 -17.24 2.38 4.45
N VAL A 151 -18.39 3.03 4.45
CA VAL A 151 -19.47 2.77 3.49
C VAL A 151 -19.47 3.87 2.43
N VAL A 152 -19.58 3.47 1.16
CA VAL A 152 -19.55 4.38 0.02
C VAL A 152 -20.77 4.19 -0.87
N ASN A 153 -21.12 5.26 -1.58
CA ASN A 153 -21.99 5.23 -2.75
C ASN A 153 -21.12 5.42 -3.99
N CYS A 154 -21.17 4.45 -4.90
CA CYS A 154 -20.40 4.49 -6.12
C CYS A 154 -21.32 4.67 -7.33
N ALA A 155 -20.84 5.40 -8.34
CA ALA A 155 -21.47 5.41 -9.65
C ALA A 155 -21.53 3.97 -10.22
N PRO A 156 -22.43 3.68 -11.17
CA PRO A 156 -22.41 2.41 -11.90
C PRO A 156 -21.05 2.16 -12.56
N VAL A 157 -20.67 0.89 -12.70
CA VAL A 157 -19.44 0.52 -13.41
C VAL A 157 -19.63 0.88 -14.89
N ALA A 158 -18.93 1.90 -15.38
CA ALA A 158 -18.89 2.22 -16.81
C ALA A 158 -17.85 1.32 -17.49
N GLY A 159 -18.27 0.16 -18.00
CA GLY A 159 -17.43 -0.74 -18.79
C GLY A 159 -16.23 -1.37 -18.05
N ASP A 160 -15.34 -2.03 -18.81
CA ASP A 160 -14.31 -2.99 -18.36
C ASP A 160 -13.11 -2.39 -17.59
N LYS A 161 -13.29 -1.32 -16.80
CA LYS A 161 -12.20 -0.73 -15.99
C LYS A 161 -12.47 -0.85 -14.48
N PRO A 162 -12.22 -2.03 -13.87
CA PRO A 162 -12.22 -2.20 -12.42
C PRO A 162 -11.25 -1.21 -11.74
N GLY A 163 -11.72 -0.48 -10.71
CA GLY A 163 -10.87 0.39 -9.87
C GLY A 163 -10.98 1.90 -10.16
N LEU A 164 -11.62 2.33 -11.26
CA LEU A 164 -11.79 3.76 -11.58
C LEU A 164 -13.20 4.29 -11.29
N ARG A 165 -13.99 3.55 -10.53
CA ARG A 165 -15.39 3.90 -10.28
C ARG A 165 -15.46 5.08 -9.31
N PRO A 166 -16.07 6.22 -9.69
CA PRO A 166 -16.25 7.33 -8.76
C PRO A 166 -17.09 6.88 -7.57
N CYS A 167 -16.52 6.99 -6.37
CA CYS A 167 -17.17 6.64 -5.12
C CYS A 167 -17.04 7.80 -4.14
N GLN A 168 -18.11 8.05 -3.38
CA GLN A 168 -18.13 9.02 -2.30
C GLN A 168 -18.54 8.30 -1.01
N GLN A 169 -18.03 8.76 0.12
CA GLN A 169 -18.47 8.25 1.42
C GLN A 169 -19.98 8.46 1.57
N ALA A 170 -20.69 7.42 1.98
CA ALA A 170 -22.12 7.48 2.19
C ALA A 170 -22.46 8.40 3.36
N GLU A 171 -23.58 9.10 3.27
CA GLU A 171 -24.09 9.94 4.35
C GLU A 171 -24.28 9.12 5.64
N GLY A 172 -23.85 9.66 6.77
CA GLY A 172 -23.89 8.97 8.07
C GLY A 172 -22.84 7.87 8.25
N SER A 173 -22.04 7.56 7.23
CA SER A 173 -20.95 6.60 7.36
C SER A 173 -19.78 7.19 8.15
N ARG A 174 -19.11 6.35 8.95
CA ARG A 174 -17.89 6.70 9.66
C ARG A 174 -16.74 5.85 9.14
N ALA A 175 -15.60 6.48 8.90
CA ALA A 175 -14.38 5.75 8.61
C ALA A 175 -13.86 5.11 9.89
N GLU A 176 -13.67 3.80 9.88
CA GLU A 176 -13.17 3.02 11.01
C GLU A 176 -11.85 2.36 10.65
N ARG A 177 -10.89 2.39 11.57
CA ARG A 177 -9.62 1.69 11.40
C ARG A 177 -9.80 0.22 11.75
N VAL A 178 -9.28 -0.68 10.92
CA VAL A 178 -9.10 -2.09 11.27
C VAL A 178 -7.85 -2.19 12.13
N THR A 179 -8.02 -2.31 13.44
CA THR A 179 -6.91 -2.15 14.41
C THR A 179 -6.09 -3.42 14.64
N ARG A 180 -6.60 -4.57 14.21
CA ARG A 180 -6.02 -5.90 14.44
C ARG A 180 -6.37 -6.85 13.29
N PRO A 181 -5.68 -8.00 13.14
CA PRO A 181 -5.93 -8.95 12.06
C PRO A 181 -7.35 -9.50 12.01
N THR A 182 -8.12 -9.39 13.10
CA THR A 182 -9.54 -9.72 13.12
C THR A 182 -10.29 -8.66 13.91
N GLU A 183 -11.13 -7.89 13.23
CA GLU A 183 -11.90 -6.80 13.81
C GLU A 183 -13.39 -6.94 13.51
N VAL A 184 -14.24 -6.40 14.39
CA VAL A 184 -15.69 -6.37 14.21
C VAL A 184 -16.11 -4.92 14.05
N LEU A 185 -16.71 -4.60 12.90
CA LEU A 185 -17.16 -3.26 12.53
C LEU A 185 -18.68 -3.16 12.63
N SER A 186 -19.17 -2.04 13.14
CA SER A 186 -20.60 -1.73 13.22
C SER A 186 -20.98 -0.77 12.09
N ILE A 187 -21.93 -1.16 11.25
CA ILE A 187 -22.32 -0.38 10.09
C ILE A 187 -23.32 0.71 10.49
N THR A 188 -23.00 1.97 10.19
CA THR A 188 -23.85 3.14 10.50
C THR A 188 -24.59 3.70 9.29
N ALA A 189 -24.28 3.24 8.08
CA ALA A 189 -24.82 3.76 6.83
C ALA A 189 -25.12 2.65 5.82
N ALA A 190 -26.01 2.93 4.87
CA ALA A 190 -26.31 2.04 3.76
C ALA A 190 -25.39 2.34 2.56
N GLY A 191 -24.96 1.30 1.86
CA GLY A 191 -24.13 1.44 0.66
C GLY A 191 -23.22 0.24 0.41
N GLU A 192 -22.17 0.43 -0.38
CA GLU A 192 -21.12 -0.57 -0.58
C GLU A 192 -20.07 -0.45 0.52
N LEU A 193 -19.69 -1.56 1.16
CA LEU A 193 -18.54 -1.56 2.07
C LEU A 193 -17.27 -1.34 1.25
N ALA A 194 -16.41 -0.41 1.66
CA ALA A 194 -15.15 -0.11 1.01
C ALA A 194 -13.99 -0.08 1.99
N PHE A 195 -12.82 -0.42 1.48
CA PHE A 195 -11.56 -0.36 2.21
C PHE A 195 -10.56 0.53 1.50
N TYR A 196 -9.63 1.09 2.23
CA TYR A 196 -8.55 1.90 1.67
C TYR A 196 -7.42 2.04 2.68
N VAL A 197 -6.27 2.46 2.18
CA VAL A 197 -5.07 2.76 2.96
C VAL A 197 -5.17 4.19 3.51
N ASN A 198 -4.83 4.43 4.77
CA ASN A 198 -4.71 5.79 5.32
C ASN A 198 -3.38 6.43 4.89
N ASP A 199 -3.39 7.26 3.86
CA ASP A 199 -2.18 7.93 3.39
C ASP A 199 -2.35 9.45 3.36
N ALA A 200 -1.28 10.17 3.04
CA ALA A 200 -1.29 11.61 2.90
C ALA A 200 -2.29 12.07 1.84
N VAL A 201 -2.87 13.23 2.08
CA VAL A 201 -3.73 13.99 1.17
C VAL A 201 -3.11 15.36 0.98
N LEU A 202 -2.97 15.76 -0.28
CA LEU A 202 -2.52 17.11 -0.60
C LEU A 202 -3.70 18.07 -0.39
N PRO A 203 -3.57 19.10 0.45
CA PRO A 203 -4.53 20.19 0.44
C PRO A 203 -4.44 20.90 -0.92
N TRP A 204 -5.60 21.11 -1.54
CA TRP A 204 -5.83 21.85 -2.79
C TRP A 204 -5.70 21.03 -4.08
N GLY A 205 -6.86 20.72 -4.65
CA GLY A 205 -7.05 20.20 -6.00
C GLY A 205 -6.83 18.70 -6.15
N TRP A 206 -5.76 18.13 -5.58
CA TRP A 206 -5.31 16.76 -5.90
C TRP A 206 -5.23 15.86 -4.65
N PRO A 207 -6.37 15.57 -3.98
CA PRO A 207 -6.38 14.89 -2.69
C PRO A 207 -5.76 13.49 -2.72
N SER A 208 -5.75 12.82 -3.87
CA SER A 208 -5.21 11.46 -4.04
C SER A 208 -3.79 11.44 -4.62
N ALA A 209 -3.08 12.57 -4.72
CA ALA A 209 -1.77 12.62 -5.38
C ALA A 209 -0.74 11.65 -4.77
N PHE A 210 -0.72 11.50 -3.45
CA PHE A 210 0.16 10.54 -2.75
C PHE A 210 -0.26 9.07 -2.94
N TYR A 211 -1.49 8.80 -3.35
CA TYR A 211 -1.88 7.42 -3.67
C TYR A 211 -1.27 6.94 -4.98
N GLY A 212 -0.80 7.86 -5.84
CA GLY A 212 -0.20 7.53 -7.14
C GLY A 212 1.13 6.78 -7.05
N ASN A 213 1.87 6.91 -5.94
CA ASN A 213 3.11 6.16 -5.71
C ASN A 213 2.94 4.94 -4.77
N ASN A 214 1.71 4.67 -4.35
CA ASN A 214 1.40 3.50 -3.53
C ASN A 214 1.30 2.24 -4.39
N GLN A 215 1.82 1.14 -3.89
CA GLN A 215 1.80 -0.14 -4.60
C GLN A 215 1.39 -1.28 -3.67
N GLY A 216 1.03 -2.40 -4.28
CA GLY A 216 0.59 -3.60 -3.58
C GLY A 216 -0.92 -3.68 -3.39
N GLN A 217 -1.35 -4.90 -3.10
CA GLN A 217 -2.73 -5.26 -2.79
C GLN A 217 -2.75 -6.21 -1.59
N ILE A 218 -3.85 -6.19 -0.85
CA ILE A 218 -4.17 -7.18 0.18
C ILE A 218 -5.58 -7.73 -0.05
N TRP A 219 -5.83 -8.87 0.55
CA TRP A 219 -7.12 -9.52 0.65
C TRP A 219 -7.67 -9.37 2.06
N VAL A 220 -8.95 -9.06 2.15
CA VAL A 220 -9.69 -9.01 3.41
C VAL A 220 -10.83 -10.01 3.35
N ARG A 221 -10.94 -10.88 4.36
CA ARG A 221 -12.10 -11.74 4.53
C ARG A 221 -13.18 -10.97 5.26
N LEU A 222 -14.36 -10.93 4.68
CA LEU A 222 -15.56 -10.31 5.24
C LEU A 222 -16.48 -11.42 5.69
N THR A 223 -17.11 -11.28 6.86
CA THR A 223 -18.12 -12.21 7.34
C THR A 223 -19.26 -11.44 7.97
N MET A 224 -20.48 -11.67 7.51
CA MET A 224 -21.65 -11.04 8.12
C MET A 224 -21.93 -11.65 9.48
N ARG A 225 -22.20 -10.81 10.46
CA ARG A 225 -22.50 -11.22 11.84
C ARG A 225 -23.82 -10.61 12.28
N ARG A 226 -24.47 -11.29 13.22
CA ARG A 226 -25.54 -10.64 13.99
C ARG A 226 -24.93 -9.55 14.87
N ALA A 227 -25.69 -8.48 15.08
CA ALA A 227 -25.38 -7.55 16.16
C ALA A 227 -25.38 -8.32 17.48
N ALA A 228 -24.38 -8.07 18.32
CA ALA A 228 -24.41 -8.56 19.70
C ALA A 228 -25.56 -7.81 20.40
N THR A 229 -26.61 -8.55 20.73
CA THR A 229 -27.72 -8.08 21.58
C THR A 229 -27.28 -7.93 23.01
#